data_AF-A0A0S2E741-F1
#
_entry.id   AF-A0A0S2E741-F1
#
_cell.length_a   1.000
_cell.length_b   1.000
_cell.length_c   1.000
_cell.angle_alpha   90.00
_cell.angle_beta   90.00
_cell.angle_gamma   90.00
#
_symmetry.space_group_name_H-M   'P 1'
#
loop_
_entity.id
_entity.type
_entity.pdbx_description
1 polymer ?
#
loop_
_entity_poly.entity_id
_entity_poly.type
_entity_poly.pdbx_seq_one_letter_code
_entity_poly.pdbx_strand_id
1 'polypeptide(L)' 'MGAGTGSATRVALSALRGPNGIKAYNDYTFTDLSPGFLATARDSLSAMGHDGMLYDVFDFEKDPETLGFKP' A
#
# COMPACT_ATOMS: atom_id res chain seq x y z
N MET A 1 0.10 -4.79 -5.12
CA MET A 1 -0.14 -6.24 -4.96
C MET A 1 1.17 -6.93 -4.69
N GLY A 2 1.20 -7.91 -3.78
CA GLY A 2 2.42 -8.62 -3.39
C GLY A 2 3.53 -7.68 -2.91
N ALA A 3 3.16 -6.67 -2.12
CA ALA A 3 4.06 -5.56 -1.81
C ALA A 3 5.15 -5.91 -0.78
N GLY A 4 5.04 -7.04 -0.08
CA GLY A 4 6.04 -7.57 0.84
C GLY A 4 6.44 -6.56 1.91
N THR A 5 7.73 -6.28 2.04
CA THR A 5 8.25 -5.29 3.00
C THR A 5 8.13 -3.83 2.51
N GLY A 6 7.57 -3.61 1.32
CA GLY A 6 7.23 -2.28 0.81
C GLY A 6 8.38 -1.51 0.14
N SER A 7 9.47 -2.17 -0.27
CA SER A 7 10.60 -1.52 -0.95
C SER A 7 10.18 -0.79 -2.23
N ALA A 8 9.46 -1.46 -3.13
CA ALA A 8 8.92 -0.85 -4.35
C ALA A 8 7.89 0.24 -4.03
N THR A 9 7.03 -0.01 -3.03
CA THR A 9 6.03 0.97 -2.59
C THR A 9 6.67 2.29 -2.17
N ARG A 10 7.80 2.27 -1.46
CA ARG A 10 8.51 3.49 -1.06
C ARG A 10 8.91 4.34 -2.25
N VAL A 11 9.52 3.72 -3.26
CA VAL A 11 9.94 4.41 -4.49
C VAL A 11 8.73 5.03 -5.19
N ALA A 12 7.64 4.27 -5.31
CA ALA A 12 6.39 4.77 -5.91
C ALA A 12 5.81 5.96 -5.15
N LEU A 13 5.72 5.89 -3.82
CA LEU A 13 5.17 6.97 -3.00
C LEU A 13 6.03 8.23 -3.00
N SER A 14 7.36 8.09 -3.07
CA SER A 14 8.26 9.22 -3.26
C SER A 14 8.06 9.89 -4.62
N ALA A 15 7.86 9.11 -5.69
CA ALA A 15 7.59 9.65 -7.02
C ALA A 15 6.19 10.28 -7.15
N LEU A 16 5.22 9.78 -6.38
CA LEU A 16 3.85 10.30 -6.32
C LEU A 16 3.67 11.40 -5.27
N ARG A 17 4.75 12.03 -4.81
CA ARG A 17 4.71 13.17 -3.89
C ARG A 17 5.16 14.42 -4.64
N GLY A 18 4.30 15.43 -4.68
CA GLY A 18 4.57 16.70 -5.34
C GLY A 18 5.62 17.54 -4.61
N PRO A 19 6.12 18.63 -5.23
CA PRO A 19 7.16 19.50 -4.66
C PRO A 19 6.81 20.11 -3.30
N ASN A 20 5.52 20.23 -3.00
CA ASN A 20 4.96 20.75 -1.75
C ASN A 20 4.65 19.64 -0.72
N GLY A 21 5.07 18.40 -0.97
CA GLY A 21 4.81 17.26 -0.09
C GLY A 21 3.39 16.67 -0.21
N ILE A 22 2.54 17.23 -1.08
CA ILE A 22 1.17 16.74 -1.29
C ILE A 22 1.19 15.46 -2.12
N LYS A 23 0.40 14.46 -1.72
CA LYS A 23 0.21 13.22 -2.49
C LYS A 23 -0.48 13.50 -3.83
N ALA A 24 0.08 12.97 -4.91
CA ALA A 24 -0.49 13.01 -6.25
C ALA A 24 -1.40 11.79 -6.52
N TYR A 25 -2.03 11.26 -5.48
CA TYR A 25 -2.97 10.15 -5.54
C TYR A 25 -4.10 10.38 -4.52
N ASN A 26 -5.29 9.89 -4.83
CA ASN A 26 -6.42 9.92 -3.90
C ASN A 26 -6.21 8.85 -2.81
N ASP A 27 -6.15 7.58 -3.23
CA ASP A 27 -5.97 6.42 -2.36
C ASP A 27 -4.83 5.54 -2.84
N TYR A 28 -4.16 4.88 -1.89
CA TYR A 28 -3.13 3.87 -2.15
C TYR A 28 -3.38 2.69 -1.21
N THR A 29 -3.72 1.52 -1.77
CA THR A 29 -3.91 0.29 -0.99
C THR A 29 -2.70 -0.60 -1.10
N PHE A 30 -2.00 -0.77 0.01
CA PHE A 30 -0.93 -1.74 0.17
C PHE A 30 -1.53 -3.12 0.37
N THR A 31 -1.21 -4.06 -0.53
CA THR A 31 -1.70 -5.44 -0.42
C THR A 31 -0.59 -6.47 -0.49
N ASP A 32 -0.74 -7.52 0.30
CA ASP A 32 0.10 -8.71 0.31
C ASP A 32 -0.74 -9.94 0.73
N LEU A 33 -0.28 -11.14 0.40
CA LEU A 33 -0.93 -12.38 0.85
C LEU A 33 -0.71 -12.59 2.36
N SER A 34 0.44 -12.16 2.90
CA SER A 34 0.81 -12.35 4.29
C SER A 34 0.42 -11.16 5.17
N PRO A 35 -0.44 -11.34 6.19
CA PRO A 35 -0.79 -10.27 7.13
C PRO A 35 0.42 -9.73 7.92
N GLY A 36 1.45 -10.55 8.13
CA GLY A 36 2.65 -10.12 8.85
C GLY A 36 3.43 -9.02 8.11
N PHE A 37 3.40 -9.03 6.79
CA PHE A 37 3.98 -7.97 5.97
C PHE A 37 3.18 -6.68 6.06
N LEU A 38 1.84 -6.75 6.17
CA LEU A 38 1.00 -5.55 6.28
C LEU A 38 1.30 -4.75 7.55
N ALA A 39 1.46 -5.41 8.70
CA ALA A 39 1.79 -4.75 9.96
C ALA A 39 3.17 -4.08 9.88
N THR A 40 4.18 -4.82 9.42
CA THR A 40 5.55 -4.31 9.26
C THR A 40 5.61 -3.15 8.27
N ALA A 41 4.91 -3.26 7.14
CA ALA A 41 4.83 -2.22 6.13
C ALA A 41 4.18 -0.96 6.71
N ARG A 42 3.08 -1.10 7.44
CA ARG A 42 2.37 0.02 8.07
C ARG A 42 3.25 0.85 8.98
N ASP A 43 3.90 0.20 9.94
CA ASP A 43 4.77 0.89 10.90
C ASP A 43 5.91 1.60 10.17
N SER A 44 6.52 0.91 9.21
CA SER A 44 7.67 1.44 8.49
C SER A 44 7.31 2.61 7.57
N LEU A 45 6.17 2.55 6.87
CA LEU A 45 5.74 3.56 5.90
C LEU A 45 5.22 4.82 6.61
N SER A 46 4.48 4.66 7.70
CA SER A 46 4.07 5.79 8.54
C SER A 46 5.27 6.50 9.18
N ALA A 47 6.29 5.77 9.64
CA ALA A 47 7.52 6.36 10.16
C ALA A 47 8.29 7.22 9.14
N MET A 48 8.05 7.05 7.83
CA MET A 48 8.61 7.89 6.77
C MET A 48 7.64 8.99 6.29
N GLY A 49 6.52 9.20 6.99
CA GLY A 49 5.53 10.21 6.67
C GLY A 49 4.61 9.84 5.50
N HIS A 50 4.47 8.54 5.19
CA HIS A 50 3.48 8.04 4.24
C HIS A 50 2.20 7.61 4.95
N ASP A 51 1.47 8.59 5.48
CA ASP A 51 0.21 8.38 6.17
C ASP A 51 -1.00 8.33 5.22
N GLY A 52 -2.13 7.81 5.71
CA GLY A 52 -3.38 7.78 4.96
C GLY A 52 -3.43 6.73 3.85
N MET A 53 -2.60 5.69 3.94
CA MET A 53 -2.69 4.51 3.08
C MET A 53 -3.61 3.45 3.68
N LEU A 54 -4.20 2.64 2.80
CA LEU A 54 -5.00 1.48 3.16
C LEU A 54 -4.12 0.22 3.12
N TYR A 55 -4.45 -0.78 3.94
CA TYR A 55 -3.72 -2.04 4.02
C TYR A 55 -4.72 -3.17 4.08
N ASP A 56 -4.56 -4.15 3.19
CA ASP A 56 -5.47 -5.29 3.16
C ASP A 56 -4.79 -6.55 2.61
N VAL A 57 -5.32 -7.71 2.96
CA VAL A 57 -4.87 -8.99 2.40
C VAL A 57 -5.46 -9.13 1.01
N PHE A 58 -4.62 -9.46 0.03
CA PHE A 58 -5.09 -9.75 -1.31
C PHE A 58 -4.49 -11.05 -1.81
N ASP A 59 -5.38 -11.98 -2.13
CA ASP A 59 -5.07 -13.28 -2.72
C ASP A 59 -5.43 -13.24 -4.21
N PHE A 60 -4.41 -13.25 -5.06
CA PHE A 60 -4.57 -13.14 -6.52
C PHE A 60 -5.22 -14.38 -7.15
N GLU A 61 -5.31 -15.49 -6.40
CA GLU A 61 -5.99 -16.71 -6.86
C GLU A 61 -7.51 -16.65 -6.65
N LYS A 62 -8.00 -15.63 -5.94
CA LYS A 62 -9.42 -15.41 -5.66
C LYS A 62 -9.97 -14.25 -6.47
N ASP A 63 -11.28 -14.27 -6.67
CA ASP A 63 -12.00 -13.17 -7.31
C ASP A 63 -11.88 -11.88 -6.45
N PRO A 64 -11.32 -10.78 -7.00
CA PRO A 64 -11.17 -9.51 -6.29
C PRO A 64 -12.46 -8.95 -5.69
N GLU A 65 -13.61 -9.15 -6.35
CA GLU A 65 -14.90 -8.66 -5.85
C GLU A 65 -15.31 -9.38 -4.57
N THR A 66 -14.98 -10.67 -4.45
CA THR A 66 -15.22 -11.46 -3.22
C THR A 66 -14.36 -11.02 -2.05
N LEU A 67 -13.25 -10.33 -2.34
CA LEU A 67 -12.36 -9.71 -1.36
C LEU A 67 -12.75 -8.26 -1.06
N GLY A 68 -13.85 -7.75 -1.64
CA GLY A 68 -14.34 -6.39 -1.42
C GLY A 68 -13.66 -5.31 -2.28
N PHE A 69 -12.81 -5.70 -3.23
CA PHE A 69 -12.20 -4.77 -4.18
C PHE A 69 -13.13 -4.51 -5.35
N LYS A 70 -13.12 -3.27 -5.85
CA LYS A 70 -13.94 -2.84 -7.00
C LYS A 70 -13.03 -2.49 -8.19
N PRO A 71 -13.47 -2.72 -9.45
CA PRO A 71 -12.77 -2.28 -10.65
C PRO A 71 -12.56 -0.76 -10.74
#